data_AF-A0A4Y7TWD3-F1
#
_entry.id   AF-A0A4Y7TWD3-F1
#
_cell.length_a   1.000
_cell.length_b   1.000
_cell.length_c   1.000
_cell.angle_alpha   90.00
_cell.angle_beta   90.00
_cell.angle_gamma   90.00
#
_symmetry.space_group_name_H-M   'P 1'
#
loop_
_entity.id
_entity.type
_entity.pdbx_description
1 polymer ?
#
loop_
_entity_poly.entity_id
_entity_poly.type
_entity_poly.pdbx_seq_one_letter_code
_entity_poly.pdbx_strand_id
1 'polypeptide(L)'
;MPPSPNSDIVDVVNEQGELGMLGSLARILDILESAGDMREDVVKLSTIFDVLRNVHFSFMWMQACHLTDQLPEDSVFAIQFTAIAGREMQPLCLAYAIARFKERYSADWGRQGLRLVKVHYEFSATVVFGVMFFDVLLDNAFDEAVKRSLDDDNDFFIFHGDYPVSFWNATAADFAGGLKHPHCETYLTRTRASTKRA
;
A
#
# COMPACT_ATOMS: atom_id res chain seq x y z
N MET A 1 20.67 13.08 -11.12
CA MET A 1 20.11 11.85 -10.55
C MET A 1 18.99 11.42 -11.48
N PRO A 2 18.86 10.12 -11.83
CA PRO A 2 17.64 9.67 -12.48
C PRO A 2 16.43 10.02 -11.59
N PRO A 3 15.27 10.36 -12.17
CA PRO A 3 14.05 10.56 -11.39
C PRO A 3 13.76 9.30 -10.56
N SER A 4 13.26 9.48 -9.34
CA SER A 4 12.83 8.36 -8.51
C SER A 4 11.63 7.69 -9.20
N PRO A 5 11.58 6.35 -9.30
CA PRO A 5 10.44 5.67 -9.92
C PRO A 5 9.11 6.00 -9.24
N ASN A 6 9.16 6.50 -8.00
CA ASN A 6 7.99 6.85 -7.20
C ASN A 6 7.13 7.95 -7.85
N SER A 7 7.71 8.95 -8.53
CA SER A 7 6.91 9.99 -9.21
C SER A 7 6.13 9.40 -10.38
N ASP A 8 6.79 8.56 -11.16
CA ASP A 8 6.20 7.97 -12.37
C ASP A 8 5.10 6.97 -12.00
N ILE A 9 5.28 6.22 -10.90
CA ILE A 9 4.24 5.35 -10.32
C ILE A 9 3.03 6.18 -9.89
N VAL A 10 3.25 7.33 -9.24
CA VAL A 10 2.16 8.22 -8.80
C VAL A 10 1.35 8.71 -10.00
N ASP A 11 2.01 9.15 -11.06
CA ASP A 11 1.36 9.65 -12.27
C ASP A 11 0.51 8.54 -12.93
N VAL A 12 1.06 7.34 -13.11
CA VAL A 12 0.34 6.18 -13.66
C VAL A 12 -0.91 5.83 -12.86
N VAL A 13 -0.83 5.83 -11.52
CA VAL A 13 -1.96 5.48 -10.65
C VAL A 13 -3.06 6.55 -10.71
N ASN A 14 -2.67 7.81 -10.88
CA ASN A 14 -3.63 8.90 -11.03
C ASN A 14 -4.30 8.89 -12.41
N GLU A 15 -3.65 8.35 -13.44
CA GLU A 15 -4.21 8.08 -14.79
C GLU A 15 -5.06 6.79 -14.85
N GLN A 16 -5.23 6.07 -13.74
CA GLN A 16 -5.92 4.77 -13.72
C GLN A 16 -7.37 4.82 -14.24
N GLY A 17 -8.04 5.97 -14.17
CA GLY A 17 -9.38 6.13 -14.76
C GLY A 17 -9.42 5.89 -16.27
N GLU A 18 -8.32 6.17 -16.97
CA GLU A 18 -8.17 5.97 -18.42
C GLU A 18 -7.58 4.59 -18.75
N LEU A 19 -6.59 4.16 -17.95
CA LEU A 19 -5.83 2.93 -18.20
C LEU A 19 -6.53 1.66 -17.69
N GLY A 20 -7.39 1.82 -16.69
CA GLY A 20 -7.88 0.71 -15.86
C GLY A 20 -6.77 0.12 -14.96
N MET A 21 -7.17 -0.78 -14.06
CA MET A 21 -6.25 -1.40 -13.10
C MET A 21 -5.14 -2.21 -13.79
N LEU A 22 -5.47 -3.02 -14.79
CA LEU A 22 -4.48 -3.84 -15.51
C LEU A 22 -3.50 -2.99 -16.32
N GLY A 23 -3.96 -1.91 -16.95
CA GLY A 23 -3.09 -0.98 -17.68
C GLY A 23 -2.14 -0.24 -16.74
N SER A 24 -2.63 0.16 -15.56
CA SER A 24 -1.82 0.80 -14.53
C SER A 24 -0.77 -0.17 -13.98
N LEU A 25 -1.17 -1.41 -13.68
CA LEU A 25 -0.29 -2.47 -13.22
C LEU A 25 0.86 -2.73 -14.21
N ALA A 26 0.55 -2.86 -15.50
CA ALA A 26 1.56 -3.06 -16.55
C ALA A 26 2.58 -1.91 -16.60
N ARG A 27 2.11 -0.66 -16.62
CA ARG A 27 3.01 0.51 -16.65
C ARG A 27 3.87 0.64 -15.40
N ILE A 28 3.33 0.33 -14.21
CA ILE A 28 4.13 0.33 -12.98
C ILE A 28 5.26 -0.69 -13.09
N LEU A 29 5.01 -1.87 -13.64
CA LEU A 29 6.04 -2.89 -13.84
C LEU A 29 7.11 -2.43 -14.82
N ASP A 30 6.74 -1.80 -15.93
CA ASP A 30 7.69 -1.23 -16.90
C ASP A 30 8.61 -0.17 -16.23
N ILE A 31 8.05 0.65 -15.32
CA ILE A 31 8.80 1.63 -14.54
C ILE A 31 9.79 0.93 -13.60
N LEU A 32 9.33 -0.10 -12.86
CA LEU A 32 10.16 -0.86 -11.93
C LEU A 32 11.29 -1.60 -12.66
N GLU A 33 11.01 -2.18 -13.84
CA GLU A 33 12.01 -2.80 -14.69
C GLU A 33 13.05 -1.78 -15.17
N SER A 34 12.60 -0.62 -15.66
CA SER A 34 13.48 0.47 -16.09
C SER A 34 14.35 1.03 -14.97
N ALA A 35 13.86 0.99 -13.72
CA ALA A 35 14.60 1.39 -12.53
C ALA A 35 15.63 0.34 -12.06
N GLY A 36 15.63 -0.85 -12.65
CA GLY A 36 16.46 -1.99 -12.24
C GLY A 36 15.94 -2.74 -11.02
N ASP A 37 14.68 -2.50 -10.63
CA ASP A 37 13.99 -3.16 -9.52
C ASP A 37 13.44 -4.55 -9.92
N MET A 38 13.45 -4.88 -11.21
CA MET A 38 13.14 -6.21 -11.76
C MET A 38 14.33 -6.77 -12.56
N ARG A 39 14.46 -8.10 -12.56
CA ARG A 39 15.29 -8.82 -13.54
C ARG A 39 14.36 -9.41 -14.60
N GLU A 40 14.76 -9.29 -15.87
CA GLU A 40 13.99 -9.69 -17.06
C GLU A 40 13.29 -11.05 -16.88
N ASP A 41 12.03 -11.12 -17.35
CA ASP A 41 11.08 -12.25 -17.35
C ASP A 41 10.13 -12.43 -16.14
N VAL A 42 9.28 -11.47 -15.79
CA VAL A 42 8.03 -11.84 -15.09
C VAL A 42 6.92 -10.83 -15.34
N VAL A 43 5.91 -11.19 -16.15
CA VAL A 43 4.47 -11.18 -15.79
C VAL A 43 3.69 -11.93 -16.87
N LYS A 44 3.22 -13.14 -16.56
CA LYS A 44 2.13 -13.77 -17.31
C LYS A 44 0.82 -13.43 -16.60
N LEU A 45 -0.29 -13.37 -17.33
CA LEU A 45 -1.63 -13.22 -16.74
C LEU A 45 -1.90 -14.27 -15.64
N SER A 46 -1.39 -15.49 -15.79
CA SER A 46 -1.46 -16.54 -14.76
C SER A 46 -0.80 -16.12 -13.44
N THR A 47 0.33 -15.42 -13.52
CA THR A 47 1.08 -14.93 -12.37
C THR A 47 0.29 -13.87 -11.59
N ILE A 48 -0.51 -13.04 -12.28
CA ILE A 48 -1.45 -12.10 -11.64
C ILE A 48 -2.54 -12.85 -10.88
N PHE A 49 -3.08 -13.92 -11.47
CA PHE A 49 -4.06 -14.77 -10.77
C PHE A 49 -3.48 -15.50 -9.56
N ASP A 50 -2.20 -15.88 -9.62
CA ASP A 50 -1.51 -16.47 -8.48
C ASP A 50 -1.34 -15.46 -7.34
N VAL A 51 -0.98 -14.21 -7.66
CA VAL A 51 -0.96 -13.12 -6.66
C VAL A 51 -2.34 -12.89 -6.05
N LEU A 52 -3.37 -12.85 -6.89
CA LEU A 52 -4.76 -12.67 -6.48
C LEU A 52 -5.26 -13.73 -5.50
N ARG A 53 -4.68 -14.92 -5.49
CA ARG A 53 -5.16 -16.05 -4.67
C ARG A 53 -4.25 -16.40 -3.50
N ASN A 54 -2.95 -16.21 -3.65
CA ASN A 54 -1.96 -16.82 -2.77
C ASN A 54 -1.04 -15.81 -2.08
N VAL A 55 -1.08 -14.54 -2.46
CA VAL A 55 -0.27 -13.51 -1.78
C VAL A 55 -1.11 -12.83 -0.73
N HIS A 56 -0.58 -12.84 0.49
CA HIS A 56 -1.18 -12.22 1.65
C HIS A 56 -0.81 -10.75 1.71
N PHE A 57 -1.81 -9.88 1.80
CA PHE A 57 -1.63 -8.44 1.96
C PHE A 57 -2.23 -7.95 3.27
N SER A 58 -1.59 -6.95 3.87
CA SER A 58 -2.16 -6.16 4.96
C SER A 58 -2.11 -4.67 4.60
N PHE A 59 -3.11 -3.93 5.05
CA PHE A 59 -3.24 -2.49 4.86
C PHE A 59 -3.67 -1.87 6.20
N MET A 60 -2.77 -1.11 6.81
CA MET A 60 -3.03 -0.35 8.03
C MET A 60 -3.42 1.08 7.65
N TRP A 61 -4.54 1.54 8.20
CA TRP A 61 -5.17 2.79 7.82
C TRP A 61 -4.94 3.85 8.90
N MET A 62 -4.48 5.03 8.50
CA MET A 62 -4.26 6.14 9.42
C MET A 62 -4.29 7.50 8.72
N GLN A 63 -4.50 8.56 9.49
CA GLN A 63 -4.23 9.92 9.00
C GLN A 63 -2.73 10.08 8.76
N ALA A 64 -2.37 10.83 7.72
CA ALA A 64 -0.97 10.97 7.34
C ALA A 64 -0.12 11.58 8.47
N CYS A 65 -0.68 12.54 9.22
CA CYS A 65 -0.05 13.18 10.38
C CYS A 65 0.31 12.22 11.52
N HIS A 66 -0.34 11.07 11.62
CA HIS A 66 0.00 10.06 12.62
C HIS A 66 1.26 9.26 12.24
N LEU A 67 1.62 9.27 10.95
CA LEU A 67 2.74 8.50 10.43
C LEU A 67 4.04 9.30 10.40
N THR A 68 4.02 10.60 10.09
CA THR A 68 5.25 11.40 10.01
C THR A 68 5.00 12.89 10.23
N ASP A 69 5.93 13.56 10.90
CA ASP A 69 5.93 15.02 11.09
C ASP A 69 6.27 15.78 9.79
N GLN A 70 6.89 15.11 8.80
CA GLN A 70 7.27 15.69 7.50
C GLN A 70 6.35 15.15 6.40
N LEU A 71 5.11 15.61 6.42
CA LEU A 71 4.10 15.18 5.47
C LEU A 71 4.45 15.60 4.04
N PRO A 72 4.26 14.72 3.05
CA PRO A 72 4.11 15.15 1.67
C PRO A 72 3.04 16.25 1.57
N GLU A 73 3.28 17.24 0.73
CA GLU A 73 2.33 18.31 0.47
C GLU A 73 0.97 17.73 0.05
N ASP A 74 -0.11 18.32 0.54
CA ASP A 74 -1.50 17.88 0.34
C ASP A 74 -1.87 16.49 0.87
N SER A 75 -0.97 15.74 1.52
CA SER A 75 -1.31 14.42 2.06
C SER A 75 -2.18 14.51 3.32
N VAL A 76 -3.32 13.84 3.28
CA VAL A 76 -4.30 13.79 4.37
C VAL A 76 -4.36 12.39 4.97
N PHE A 77 -4.25 11.36 4.14
CA PHE A 77 -4.40 9.97 4.57
C PHE A 77 -3.19 9.13 4.17
N ALA A 78 -2.84 8.15 5.01
CA ALA A 78 -1.74 7.22 4.79
C ALA A 78 -2.20 5.78 4.94
N ILE A 79 -1.79 4.95 3.98
CA ILE A 79 -2.02 3.51 3.99
C ILE A 79 -0.66 2.83 3.99
N GLN A 80 -0.31 2.26 5.14
CA GLN A 80 0.84 1.38 5.20
C GLN A 80 0.43 0.01 4.70
N PHE A 81 1.17 -0.53 3.74
CA PHE A 81 0.89 -1.84 3.16
C PHE A 81 2.05 -2.80 3.33
N THR A 82 1.74 -4.08 3.29
CA THR A 82 2.71 -5.18 3.26
C THR A 82 2.16 -6.30 2.40
N ALA A 83 3.02 -6.92 1.59
CA ALA A 83 2.74 -8.16 0.90
C ALA A 83 3.82 -9.19 1.17
N ILE A 84 3.42 -10.41 1.54
CA ILE A 84 4.35 -11.52 1.79
C ILE A 84 4.62 -12.24 0.47
N ALA A 85 5.83 -12.10 -0.07
CA ALA A 85 6.19 -12.63 -1.37
C ALA A 85 7.72 -12.82 -1.51
N GLY A 86 8.11 -13.87 -2.25
CA GLY A 86 9.48 -14.05 -2.72
C GLY A 86 9.95 -12.86 -3.54
N ARG A 87 11.27 -12.59 -3.53
CA ARG A 87 11.86 -11.38 -4.10
C ARG A 87 11.48 -11.15 -5.57
N GLU A 88 11.37 -12.23 -6.33
CA GLU A 88 10.96 -12.26 -7.73
C GLU A 88 9.50 -11.82 -7.97
N MET A 89 8.63 -11.98 -6.98
CA MET A 89 7.20 -11.62 -7.07
C MET A 89 6.89 -10.25 -6.47
N GLN A 90 7.82 -9.68 -5.70
CA GLN A 90 7.60 -8.44 -4.96
C GLN A 90 7.26 -7.22 -5.85
N PRO A 91 7.90 -6.99 -7.01
CA PRO A 91 7.51 -5.90 -7.92
C PRO A 91 6.06 -6.01 -8.41
N LEU A 92 5.60 -7.22 -8.72
CA LEU A 92 4.21 -7.47 -9.08
C LEU A 92 3.26 -7.26 -7.90
N CYS A 93 3.65 -7.68 -6.69
CA CYS A 93 2.85 -7.45 -5.49
C CYS A 93 2.71 -5.95 -5.18
N LEU A 94 3.78 -5.17 -5.37
CA LEU A 94 3.77 -3.71 -5.25
C LEU A 94 2.79 -3.08 -6.25
N ALA A 95 2.97 -3.37 -7.55
CA ALA A 95 2.14 -2.84 -8.61
C ALA A 95 0.66 -3.20 -8.39
N TYR A 96 0.40 -4.45 -8.03
CA TYR A 96 -0.93 -4.94 -7.71
C TYR A 96 -1.53 -4.25 -6.49
N ALA A 97 -0.80 -4.12 -5.38
CA ALA A 97 -1.29 -3.48 -4.17
C ALA A 97 -1.74 -2.04 -4.46
N ILE A 98 -0.91 -1.26 -5.15
CA ILE A 98 -1.20 0.15 -5.44
C ILE A 98 -2.39 0.29 -6.41
N ALA A 99 -2.34 -0.39 -7.57
CA ALA A 99 -3.36 -0.28 -8.60
C ALA A 99 -4.72 -0.82 -8.11
N ARG A 100 -4.72 -1.95 -7.40
CA ARG A 100 -5.95 -2.53 -6.86
C ARG A 100 -6.53 -1.69 -5.72
N PHE A 101 -5.68 -1.09 -4.87
CA PHE A 101 -6.16 -0.23 -3.78
C PHE A 101 -6.88 0.99 -4.34
N LYS A 102 -6.25 1.67 -5.30
CA LYS A 102 -6.85 2.78 -6.03
C LYS A 102 -8.17 2.38 -6.70
N GLU A 103 -8.22 1.23 -7.39
CA GLU A 103 -9.46 0.74 -8.02
C GLU A 103 -10.59 0.52 -7.01
N ARG A 104 -10.27 -0.13 -5.89
CA ARG A 104 -11.24 -0.58 -4.91
C ARG A 104 -11.87 0.56 -4.11
N TYR A 105 -11.10 1.60 -3.81
CA TYR A 105 -11.50 2.65 -2.86
C TYR A 105 -11.72 4.02 -3.49
N SER A 106 -11.51 4.16 -4.79
CA SER A 106 -11.95 5.36 -5.51
C SER A 106 -13.40 5.24 -5.98
N ALA A 107 -14.03 6.38 -6.23
CA ALA A 107 -15.34 6.40 -6.87
C ALA A 107 -15.23 5.84 -8.29
N ASP A 108 -16.31 5.18 -8.74
CA ASP A 108 -16.43 4.61 -10.08
C ASP A 108 -15.26 3.68 -10.48
N TRP A 109 -14.78 2.86 -9.55
CA TRP A 109 -13.79 1.79 -9.80
C TRP A 109 -12.46 2.27 -10.39
N GLY A 110 -11.87 3.33 -9.85
CA GLY A 110 -10.61 3.90 -10.33
C GLY A 110 -10.75 5.30 -10.91
N ARG A 111 -11.96 5.71 -11.28
CA ARG A 111 -12.17 6.84 -12.20
C ARG A 111 -12.18 8.21 -11.53
N GLN A 112 -12.57 8.33 -10.26
CA GLN A 112 -12.67 9.65 -9.61
C GLN A 112 -12.31 9.65 -8.12
N GLY A 113 -11.81 10.80 -7.66
CA GLY A 113 -11.90 11.22 -6.26
C GLY A 113 -10.78 10.81 -5.31
N LEU A 114 -9.84 9.93 -5.69
CA LEU A 114 -8.76 9.47 -4.78
C LEU A 114 -7.38 9.69 -5.40
N ARG A 115 -6.68 10.81 -5.16
CA ARG A 115 -5.37 11.01 -5.78
C ARG A 115 -4.28 10.43 -4.90
N LEU A 116 -3.40 9.62 -5.51
CA LEU A 116 -2.16 9.22 -4.87
C LEU A 116 -1.21 10.42 -4.93
N VAL A 117 -0.73 10.87 -3.77
CA VAL A 117 0.21 12.00 -3.63
C VAL A 117 1.64 11.50 -3.68
N LYS A 118 1.91 10.43 -2.94
CA LYS A 118 3.24 9.87 -2.80
C LYS A 118 3.17 8.39 -2.49
N VAL A 119 4.11 7.65 -3.03
CA VAL A 119 4.38 6.28 -2.61
C VAL A 119 5.83 6.15 -2.18
N HIS A 120 6.04 5.35 -1.14
CA HIS A 120 7.35 4.84 -0.75
C HIS A 120 7.23 3.35 -0.56
N TYR A 121 8.24 2.60 -1.01
CA TYR A 121 8.27 1.17 -0.87
C TYR A 121 9.70 0.67 -0.68
N GLU A 122 9.82 -0.52 -0.12
CA GLU A 122 11.07 -1.23 -0.01
C GLU A 122 10.84 -2.74 -0.22
N PHE A 123 11.81 -3.34 -0.89
CA PHE A 123 11.87 -4.77 -1.11
C PHE A 123 12.83 -5.40 -0.10
N SER A 124 12.36 -6.40 0.63
CA SER A 124 13.20 -7.21 1.54
C SER A 124 13.43 -8.61 0.99
N ALA A 125 13.91 -9.53 1.82
CA ALA A 125 14.08 -10.94 1.45
C ALA A 125 12.73 -11.65 1.21
N THR A 126 11.68 -11.32 1.98
CA THR A 126 10.43 -12.10 2.01
C THR A 126 9.16 -11.26 1.94
N VAL A 127 9.28 -9.94 1.99
CA VAL A 127 8.15 -9.01 1.93
C VAL A 127 8.49 -7.79 1.08
N VAL A 128 7.46 -7.24 0.43
CA VAL A 128 7.44 -5.84 0.00
C VAL A 128 6.54 -5.08 0.95
N PHE A 129 6.98 -3.91 1.38
CA PHE A 129 6.20 -3.04 2.26
C PHE A 129 6.40 -1.59 1.86
N GLY A 130 5.48 -0.73 2.29
CA GLY A 130 5.52 0.66 1.92
C GLY A 130 4.36 1.46 2.47
N VAL A 131 4.25 2.69 1.99
CA VAL A 131 3.19 3.62 2.36
C VAL A 131 2.69 4.34 1.11
N MET A 132 1.38 4.39 0.98
CA MET A 132 0.66 5.23 0.01
C MET A 132 0.06 6.42 0.73
N PHE A 133 0.35 7.63 0.27
CA PHE A 133 -0.22 8.88 0.76
C PHE A 133 -1.28 9.39 -0.20
N PHE A 134 -2.44 9.78 0.31
CA PHE A 134 -3.58 10.27 -0.47
C PHE A 134 -3.97 11.69 -0.04
N ASP A 135 -4.50 12.46 -0.98
CA ASP A 135 -4.90 13.87 -0.79
C ASP A 135 -6.27 14.05 -0.15
N VAL A 136 -7.07 13.00 -0.11
CA VAL A 136 -8.41 13.00 0.46
C VAL A 136 -8.50 12.04 1.63
N LEU A 137 -9.42 12.36 2.53
CA LEU A 137 -9.87 11.41 3.52
C LEU A 137 -10.65 10.28 2.84
N LEU A 138 -10.29 9.05 3.20
CA LEU A 138 -11.00 7.84 2.80
C LEU A 138 -12.16 7.55 3.77
N ASP A 139 -12.87 8.57 4.25
CA ASP A 139 -13.75 8.51 5.44
C ASP A 139 -14.68 7.30 5.43
N ASN A 140 -15.44 7.08 4.35
CA ASN A 140 -16.36 5.93 4.27
C ASN A 140 -15.63 4.57 4.36
N ALA A 141 -14.49 4.43 3.67
CA ALA A 141 -13.72 3.19 3.68
C ALA A 141 -12.98 2.99 5.00
N PHE A 142 -12.54 4.08 5.62
CA PHE A 142 -11.92 4.07 6.93
C PHE A 142 -12.92 3.73 8.03
N ASP A 143 -14.09 4.37 8.05
CA ASP A 143 -15.17 4.07 8.99
C ASP A 143 -15.64 2.62 8.85
N GLU A 144 -15.69 2.11 7.62
CA GLU A 144 -15.97 0.69 7.37
C GLU A 144 -14.85 -0.20 7.93
N ALA A 145 -13.57 0.15 7.73
CA ALA A 145 -12.45 -0.58 8.30
C ALA A 145 -12.50 -0.57 9.83
N VAL A 146 -12.74 0.58 10.46
CA VAL A 146 -12.94 0.72 11.92
C VAL A 146 -14.08 -0.17 12.40
N LYS A 147 -15.26 -0.06 11.78
CA LYS A 147 -16.44 -0.85 12.16
C LYS A 147 -16.18 -2.35 12.05
N ARG A 148 -15.51 -2.79 10.98
CA ARG A 148 -15.17 -4.19 10.75
C ARG A 148 -14.08 -4.70 11.70
N SER A 149 -13.13 -3.84 12.09
CA SER A 149 -12.10 -4.16 13.08
C SER A 149 -12.63 -4.22 14.53
N LEU A 150 -13.82 -3.65 14.79
CA LEU A 150 -14.54 -3.79 16.06
C LEU A 150 -15.39 -5.06 16.16
N ASP A 151 -15.53 -5.80 15.06
CA ASP A 151 -16.25 -7.06 15.01
C ASP A 151 -15.29 -8.21 15.35
N ASP A 152 -15.39 -8.73 16.57
CA ASP A 152 -14.48 -9.75 17.10
C ASP A 152 -14.47 -11.07 16.29
N ASP A 153 -15.50 -11.31 15.47
CA ASP A 153 -15.61 -12.49 14.61
C ASP A 153 -14.99 -12.28 13.20
N ASN A 154 -14.35 -11.13 12.95
CA ASN A 154 -13.83 -10.77 11.63
C ASN A 154 -12.31 -10.80 11.55
N ASP A 155 -11.74 -11.98 11.30
CA ASP A 155 -10.29 -12.16 11.16
C ASP A 155 -9.65 -11.42 9.96
N PHE A 156 -10.44 -10.84 9.05
CA PHE A 156 -9.98 -10.04 7.92
C PHE A 156 -9.78 -8.55 8.27
N PHE A 157 -10.20 -8.14 9.46
CA PHE A 157 -10.07 -6.79 9.97
C PHE A 157 -9.73 -6.80 11.46
N ILE A 158 -8.61 -6.22 11.86
CA ILE A 158 -8.24 -6.11 13.28
C ILE A 158 -7.80 -4.70 13.61
N PHE A 159 -7.60 -4.42 14.90
CA PHE A 159 -6.79 -3.28 15.33
C PHE A 159 -5.33 -3.69 15.56
N HIS A 160 -4.41 -2.82 15.15
CA HIS A 160 -3.02 -2.86 15.55
C HIS A 160 -2.65 -1.55 16.26
N GLY A 161 -2.64 -1.59 17.60
CA GLY A 161 -2.66 -0.35 18.39
C GLY A 161 -3.97 0.39 18.16
N ASP A 162 -3.89 1.67 17.80
CA ASP A 162 -5.07 2.52 17.55
C ASP A 162 -5.54 2.50 16.09
N TYR A 163 -4.89 1.72 15.22
CA TYR A 163 -5.11 1.76 13.77
C TYR A 163 -5.82 0.50 13.27
N PRO A 164 -6.90 0.63 12.48
CA PRO A 164 -7.52 -0.51 11.85
C PRO A 164 -6.63 -1.05 10.74
N VAL A 165 -6.63 -2.37 10.58
CA VAL A 165 -5.87 -3.12 9.59
C VAL A 165 -6.82 -4.01 8.84
N SER A 166 -6.80 -3.94 7.51
CA SER A 166 -7.55 -4.84 6.63
C SER A 166 -6.60 -5.80 5.92
N PHE A 167 -7.01 -7.04 5.75
CA PHE A 167 -6.24 -8.07 5.05
C PHE A 167 -6.89 -8.44 3.72
N TRP A 168 -6.06 -8.66 2.69
CA TRP A 168 -6.51 -9.28 1.45
C TRP A 168 -5.88 -10.66 1.29
N ASN A 169 -6.70 -11.64 0.91
CA ASN A 169 -6.33 -13.04 0.70
C ASN A 169 -5.67 -13.69 1.93
N ALA A 170 -5.92 -13.14 3.11
CA ALA A 170 -5.27 -13.53 4.35
C ALA A 170 -6.14 -13.11 5.53
N THR A 171 -5.79 -13.63 6.69
CA THR A 171 -6.32 -13.30 8.00
C THR A 171 -5.23 -12.70 8.88
N ALA A 172 -5.60 -12.13 10.01
CA ALA A 172 -4.66 -11.68 11.03
C ALA A 172 -3.66 -12.78 11.45
N ALA A 173 -4.11 -14.04 11.51
CA ALA A 173 -3.28 -15.18 11.90
C ALA A 173 -2.13 -15.42 10.92
N ASP A 174 -2.32 -15.14 9.64
CA ASP A 174 -1.28 -15.27 8.62
C ASP A 174 -0.12 -14.28 8.81
N PHE A 175 -0.37 -13.22 9.58
CA PHE A 175 0.61 -12.20 9.96
C PHE A 175 1.05 -12.30 11.44
N ALA A 176 0.75 -13.40 12.13
CA ALA A 176 0.99 -13.56 13.58
C ALA A 176 2.46 -13.48 14.03
N GLY A 177 3.43 -13.54 13.10
CA GLY A 177 4.85 -13.21 13.35
C GLY A 177 5.15 -11.71 13.44
N GLY A 178 4.15 -10.86 13.15
CA GLY A 178 4.16 -9.41 13.27
C GLY A 178 3.82 -8.68 11.97
N LEU A 179 3.00 -7.63 12.07
CA LEU A 179 2.90 -6.52 11.11
C LEU A 179 4.12 -5.55 11.21
N LYS A 180 5.18 -6.00 11.89
CA LYS A 180 6.29 -5.19 12.34
C LYS A 180 7.36 -5.13 11.26
N HIS A 181 7.31 -4.06 10.46
CA HIS A 181 8.37 -3.75 9.50
C HIS A 181 9.23 -2.62 10.08
N PRO A 182 10.53 -2.84 10.34
CA PRO A 182 11.41 -1.88 11.03
C PRO A 182 11.38 -0.46 10.44
N HIS A 183 11.22 -0.34 9.12
CA HIS A 183 11.14 0.95 8.44
C HIS A 183 9.78 1.63 8.52
N CYS A 184 8.69 0.87 8.56
CA CYS A 184 7.36 1.40 8.88
C CYS A 184 7.26 1.83 10.36
N GLU A 185 7.83 1.03 11.26
CA GLU A 185 8.03 1.43 12.66
C GLU A 185 8.92 2.67 12.77
N THR A 186 9.87 2.91 11.85
CA THR A 186 10.70 4.13 11.83
C THR A 186 9.85 5.40 11.57
N TYR A 187 8.83 5.30 10.72
CA TYR A 187 7.86 6.39 10.56
C TYR A 187 7.07 6.58 11.87
N LEU A 188 6.55 5.50 12.46
CA LEU A 188 5.79 5.52 13.72
C LEU A 188 6.60 5.90 14.98
N THR A 189 7.92 5.70 15.01
CA THR A 189 8.78 5.99 16.19
C THR A 189 9.36 7.40 16.19
N ARG A 190 9.45 8.07 15.04
CA ARG A 190 9.91 9.48 15.00
C ARG A 190 8.94 10.44 15.68
N THR A 191 7.65 10.11 15.75
CA THR A 191 6.60 10.85 16.49
C THR A 191 6.74 10.72 18.01
N ARG A 192 7.33 9.64 18.56
CA ARG A 192 7.58 9.53 20.02
C ARG A 192 8.77 10.34 20.50
N ALA A 193 9.70 10.70 19.60
CA ALA A 193 10.87 11.48 19.94
C ALA A 193 10.59 12.99 20.01
N SER A 194 9.52 13.48 19.35
CA SER A 194 9.13 14.90 19.35
C SER A 194 8.21 15.31 20.51
N THR A 195 7.60 14.37 21.25
CA THR A 195 6.79 14.68 22.46
C THR A 195 7.59 14.75 23.77
N LYS A 196 8.92 14.80 23.71
CA LYS A 196 9.78 15.16 24.85
C LYS A 196 10.71 16.32 24.48
N ARG A 197 10.14 17.47 24.13
CA ARG A 197 10.76 18.81 24.32
C ARG A 197 9.81 19.91 23.85
N ALA A 198 9.01 20.42 24.78
CA ALA A 198 8.77 21.83 25.05
C ALA A 198 7.94 21.93 26.34
#